data_AF-A0A7X8WCE9-F1
#
_entry.id   AF-A0A7X8WCE9-F1
#
_cell.length_a   1.000
_cell.length_b   1.000
_cell.length_c   1.000
_cell.angle_alpha   90.00
_cell.angle_beta   90.00
_cell.angle_gamma   90.00
#
_symmetry.space_group_name_H-M   'P 1'
#
loop_
_entity.id
_entity.type
_entity.pdbx_description
1 polymer ?
#
loop_
_entity_poly.entity_id
_entity_poly.type
_entity_poly.pdbx_seq_one_letter_code
_entity_poly.pdbx_strand_id
1 'polypeptide(L)'
;MPLVNSKEILQDALKNQYAIGAFNANNMEIVQAIIETAEEERAPVIVQASQGAIKYAGLDMIVAMVKVLAEKTFVPVVLHLDHGTDYEQNI
;
A
#
# COMPACT_ATOMS: atom_id res chain seq x y z
N MET A 1 -2.07 8.18 9.43
CA MET A 1 -1.79 7.18 10.49
C MET A 1 -0.56 6.35 10.11
N PRO A 2 0.15 5.68 11.03
CA PRO A 2 1.15 4.70 10.61
C PRO A 2 0.54 3.59 9.73
N LEU A 3 1.37 2.95 8.91
CA LEU A 3 0.98 1.77 8.13
C LEU A 3 0.43 0.68 9.06
N VAL A 4 -0.56 -0.09 8.57
CA VAL A 4 -1.16 -1.21 9.29
C VAL A 4 -0.76 -2.56 8.73
N ASN A 5 -1.00 -3.64 9.48
CA ASN A 5 -0.78 -4.99 8.99
C ASN A 5 -1.98 -5.44 8.14
N SER A 6 -1.71 -6.08 6.99
CA SER A 6 -2.76 -6.57 6.09
C SER A 6 -3.67 -7.61 6.75
N LYS A 7 -3.16 -8.39 7.71
CA LYS A 7 -3.94 -9.42 8.43
C LYS A 7 -5.21 -8.85 9.05
N GLU A 8 -5.13 -7.70 9.69
CA GLU A 8 -6.25 -7.11 10.42
C GLU A 8 -7.35 -6.65 9.46
N ILE A 9 -6.97 -5.90 8.42
CA ILE A 9 -7.93 -5.37 7.45
C ILE A 9 -8.54 -6.49 6.58
N LEU A 10 -7.76 -7.54 6.25
CA LEU A 10 -8.27 -8.67 5.48
C LEU A 10 -9.21 -9.56 6.31
N GLN A 11 -8.97 -9.70 7.61
CA GLN A 11 -9.90 -10.39 8.50
C GLN A 11 -11.22 -9.64 8.64
N ASP A 12 -11.18 -8.32 8.75
CA ASP A 12 -12.38 -7.48 8.75
C ASP A 12 -13.14 -7.60 7.41
N ALA A 13 -12.43 -7.48 6.28
CA ALA A 13 -13.01 -7.63 4.94
C ALA A 13 -13.69 -8.98 4.74
N LEU A 14 -13.05 -10.08 5.17
CA LEU A 14 -13.62 -11.42 5.11
C LEU A 14 -14.88 -11.55 5.97
N LYS A 15 -14.86 -11.02 7.19
CA LYS A 15 -16.00 -11.06 8.12
C LYS A 15 -17.19 -10.26 7.60
N ASN A 16 -16.93 -9.11 6.99
CA ASN A 16 -17.94 -8.16 6.53
C ASN A 16 -18.26 -8.30 5.03
N GLN A 17 -17.75 -9.35 4.36
CA GLN A 17 -18.04 -9.72 2.97
C GLN A 17 -17.75 -8.62 1.94
N TYR A 18 -16.63 -7.92 2.10
CA TYR A 18 -16.11 -6.99 1.09
C TYR A 18 -14.67 -7.35 0.70
N ALA A 19 -14.15 -6.68 -0.32
CA ALA A 19 -12.78 -6.83 -0.78
C ALA A 19 -12.01 -5.51 -0.63
N ILE A 20 -10.70 -5.61 -0.43
CA ILE A 20 -9.81 -4.45 -0.33
C ILE A 20 -9.06 -4.32 -1.65
N GLY A 21 -9.09 -3.12 -2.22
CA GLY A 21 -8.34 -2.80 -3.43
C GLY A 21 -6.83 -2.86 -3.18
N ALA A 22 -6.12 -3.56 -4.06
CA ALA A 22 -4.67 -3.61 -4.09
C ALA A 22 -4.18 -3.03 -5.42
N PHE A 23 -3.44 -1.92 -5.33
CA PHE A 23 -3.06 -1.12 -6.49
C PHE A 23 -1.55 -0.96 -6.55
N ASN A 24 -0.95 -1.29 -7.68
CA ASN A 24 0.48 -1.06 -7.90
C ASN A 24 0.79 0.44 -8.03
N ALA A 25 1.89 0.86 -7.42
CA ALA A 25 2.43 2.21 -7.54
C ALA A 25 3.89 2.19 -8.01
N ASN A 26 4.23 3.15 -8.87
CA ASN A 26 5.56 3.28 -9.46
C ASN A 26 6.23 4.63 -9.19
N ASN A 27 5.45 5.67 -8.88
CA ASN A 27 5.93 7.04 -8.68
C ASN A 27 5.03 7.78 -7.67
N MET A 28 5.37 9.03 -7.39
CA MET A 28 4.69 9.87 -6.41
C MET A 28 3.21 10.07 -6.76
N GLU A 29 2.93 10.42 -8.02
CA GLU A 29 1.60 10.78 -8.48
C GLU A 29 0.61 9.62 -8.34
N ILE A 30 1.05 8.40 -8.61
CA ILE A 30 0.21 7.21 -8.43
C ILE A 30 -0.05 6.94 -6.94
N VAL A 31 0.96 7.08 -6.07
CA VAL A 31 0.76 6.90 -4.62
C VAL A 31 -0.23 7.94 -4.08
N GLN A 32 -0.11 9.20 -4.51
CA GLN A 32 -1.06 10.27 -4.16
C GLN A 32 -2.48 9.90 -4.59
N ALA A 33 -2.67 9.55 -5.87
CA ALA A 33 -3.98 9.19 -6.40
C ALA A 33 -4.62 8.03 -5.62
N ILE A 34 -3.86 6.97 -5.32
CA ILE A 34 -4.39 5.82 -4.57
C ILE A 34 -4.83 6.23 -3.16
N ILE A 35 -4.00 6.98 -2.42
CA ILE A 35 -4.29 7.32 -1.03
C ILE A 35 -5.38 8.39 -0.93
N GLU A 36 -5.38 9.39 -1.81
CA GLU A 36 -6.41 10.44 -1.85
C GLU A 36 -7.78 9.83 -2.17
N THR A 37 -7.88 8.96 -3.18
CA THR A 37 -9.14 8.26 -3.49
C THR A 37 -9.58 7.34 -2.36
N ALA A 38 -8.66 6.61 -1.73
CA ALA A 38 -9.01 5.76 -0.58
C ALA A 38 -9.58 6.58 0.59
N GLU A 39 -9.04 7.78 0.82
CA GLU A 39 -9.51 8.70 1.84
C GLU A 39 -10.89 9.28 1.52
N GLU A 40 -11.12 9.70 0.28
CA GLU A 40 -12.42 10.18 -0.21
C GLU A 40 -13.52 9.12 -0.07
N GLU A 41 -13.22 7.88 -0.46
CA GLU A 41 -14.13 6.74 -0.38
C GLU A 41 -14.22 6.12 1.03
N ARG A 42 -13.41 6.61 1.98
CA ARG A 42 -13.31 6.09 3.35
C ARG A 42 -13.04 4.58 3.39
N ALA A 43 -12.22 4.10 2.47
CA ALA A 43 -11.93 2.68 2.28
C ALA A 43 -10.49 2.34 2.69
N PRO A 44 -10.25 1.18 3.33
CA PRO A 44 -8.89 0.68 3.49
C PRO A 44 -8.27 0.36 2.13
N VAL A 45 -6.95 0.51 2.00
CA VAL A 45 -6.24 0.29 0.73
C VAL A 45 -4.90 -0.42 0.90
N ILE A 46 -4.55 -1.24 -0.08
CA ILE A 46 -3.22 -1.86 -0.22
C ILE A 46 -2.48 -1.18 -1.36
N VAL A 47 -1.37 -0.50 -1.06
CA VAL A 47 -0.44 0.04 -2.05
C VAL A 47 0.65 -1.01 -2.27
N GLN A 48 0.85 -1.39 -3.54
CA GLN A 48 1.75 -2.47 -3.91
C GLN A 48 2.98 -1.96 -4.66
N ALA A 49 4.17 -2.42 -4.27
CA ALA A 49 5.40 -2.21 -5.01
C ALA A 49 5.81 -3.52 -5.69
N SER A 50 5.78 -3.55 -7.02
CA SER A 50 6.28 -4.68 -7.80
C SER A 50 7.80 -4.62 -7.96
N GLN A 51 8.42 -5.73 -8.38
CA GLN A 51 9.84 -5.77 -8.74
C GLN A 51 10.21 -4.69 -9.77
N GLY A 52 9.34 -4.45 -10.74
CA GLY A 52 9.52 -3.39 -11.73
C GLY A 52 9.47 -1.99 -11.13
N ALA A 53 8.54 -1.74 -10.20
CA ALA A 53 8.45 -0.47 -9.47
C ALA A 53 9.69 -0.22 -8.61
N ILE A 54 10.16 -1.25 -7.90
CA ILE A 54 11.37 -1.18 -7.08
C ILE A 54 12.61 -0.92 -7.95
N LYS A 55 12.72 -1.57 -9.12
CA LYS A 55 13.81 -1.32 -10.06
C LYS A 55 13.79 0.11 -10.63
N TYR A 56 12.61 0.67 -10.82
CA TYR A 56 12.43 2.02 -11.36
C TYR A 56 12.70 3.11 -10.33
N ALA A 57 12.01 3.06 -9.18
CA ALA A 57 12.04 4.10 -8.16
C ALA A 57 13.14 3.89 -7.10
N GLY A 58 13.57 2.65 -6.88
CA GLY A 58 14.32 2.22 -5.71
C GLY A 58 13.40 1.87 -4.53
N LEU A 59 13.80 0.88 -3.74
CA LEU A 59 13.02 0.41 -2.58
C LEU A 59 12.80 1.51 -1.55
N ASP A 60 13.85 2.24 -1.19
CA ASP A 60 13.78 3.31 -0.18
C ASP A 60 12.81 4.41 -0.59
N MET A 61 12.81 4.78 -1.88
CA MET A 61 11.95 5.84 -2.40
C MET A 61 10.49 5.43 -2.39
N ILE A 62 10.14 4.25 -2.92
CA ILE A 62 8.75 3.80 -2.95
C ILE A 62 8.21 3.62 -1.53
N VAL A 63 9.02 3.08 -0.61
CA VAL A 63 8.66 2.94 0.80
C VAL A 63 8.45 4.31 1.46
N ALA A 64 9.36 5.25 1.25
CA ALA A 64 9.29 6.58 1.85
C ALA A 64 8.05 7.35 1.39
N MET A 65 7.75 7.35 0.08
CA MET A 65 6.56 8.02 -0.47
C MET A 65 5.28 7.49 0.15
N VAL A 66 5.12 6.16 0.22
CA VAL A 66 3.92 5.54 0.79
C VAL A 66 3.82 5.80 2.29
N LYS A 67 4.92 5.73 3.04
CA LYS A 67 4.93 6.04 4.48
C LYS A 67 4.49 7.48 4.76
N VAL A 68 5.06 8.45 4.05
CA VAL A 68 4.75 9.89 4.25
C VAL A 68 3.28 10.18 3.97
N LEU A 69 2.70 9.57 2.95
CA LEU A 69 1.29 9.81 2.61
C LEU A 69 0.33 9.01 3.52
N ALA A 70 0.70 7.78 3.90
CA ALA A 70 -0.05 7.00 4.89
C ALA A 70 -0.18 7.77 6.22
N GLU A 71 0.90 8.44 6.66
CA GLU A 71 0.89 9.25 7.89
C GLU A 71 -0.14 10.39 7.87
N LYS A 72 -0.44 10.94 6.69
CA LYS A 72 -1.36 12.07 6.51
C LYS A 72 -2.83 11.68 6.40
N THR A 73 -3.12 10.44 6.03
CA THR A 73 -4.51 9.96 5.88
C THR A 73 -5.09 9.37 7.17
N PHE A 74 -6.42 9.31 7.27
CA PHE A 74 -7.14 8.63 8.36
C PHE A 74 -7.58 7.21 8.02
N VAL A 75 -7.49 6.77 6.77
CA VAL A 75 -7.85 5.38 6.39
C VAL A 75 -6.68 4.42 6.60
N PRO A 76 -6.94 3.11 6.82
CA PRO A 76 -5.88 2.12 6.92
C PRO A 76 -5.16 1.91 5.59
N VAL A 77 -3.83 2.06 5.61
CA VAL A 77 -2.96 1.84 4.44
C VAL A 77 -1.98 0.71 4.71
N VAL A 78 -1.89 -0.23 3.78
CA VAL A 78 -0.88 -1.29 3.75
C VAL A 78 0.11 -1.02 2.63
N LEU A 79 1.40 -1.22 2.90
CA LEU A 79 2.43 -1.34 1.86
C LEU A 79 2.76 -2.82 1.66
N HIS A 80 2.67 -3.30 0.42
CA HIS A 80 2.85 -4.72 0.08
C HIS A 80 3.92 -4.91 -1.01
N LEU A 81 4.84 -5.85 -0.78
CA LEU A 81 5.77 -6.32 -1.80
C LEU A 81 5.03 -7.31 -2.72
N ASP A 82 4.79 -6.90 -3.96
CA ASP A 82 4.09 -7.70 -4.96
C ASP A 82 5.07 -8.58 -5.76
N HIS A 83 4.73 -9.85 -5.90
CA HIS A 83 5.58 -10.87 -6.52
C HIS A 83 7.03 -10.91 -5.98
N GLY A 84 7.19 -10.88 -4.66
CA GLY A 84 8.50 -11.08 -4.02
C GLY A 84 9.16 -12.38 -4.51
N THR A 85 10.40 -12.29 -4.99
CA THR A 85 11.11 -13.44 -5.58
C THR A 85 12.10 -14.08 -4.62
N ASP A 86 12.47 -13.39 -3.56
CA ASP A 86 13.44 -13.84 -2.57
C ASP A 86 13.05 -13.38 -1.16
N TYR A 87 13.42 -14.17 -0.15
CA TYR A 87 13.18 -13.86 1.26
C TYR A 87 13.88 -12.55 1.67
N GLU A 88 15.09 -12.32 1.17
CA GLU A 88 15.92 -11.15 1.48
C GLU A 88 15.38 -9.86 0.84
N GLN A 89 14.33 -9.91 0.03
CA GLN A 89 13.62 -8.71 -0.45
C GLN A 89 12.52 -8.25 0.49
N ASN A 90 12.11 -9.11 1.43
CA ASN A 90 11.00 -8.90 2.34
C ASN A 90 11.46 -8.60 3.77
N ILE A 91 12.60 -7.91 3.91
CA ILE A 91 13.22 -7.53 5.19
C ILE A 91 13.08 -6.04 5.45
#